data_AF-A0A6L8T3Y1-F1
#
_entry.id   AF-A0A6L8T3Y1-F1
#
_cell.length_a   1.000
_cell.length_b   1.000
_cell.length_c   1.000
_cell.angle_alpha   90.00
_cell.angle_beta   90.00
_cell.angle_gamma   90.00
#
_symmetry.space_group_name_H-M   'P 1'
#
loop_
_entity.id
_entity.type
_entity.pdbx_description
1 polymer ?
#
loop_
_entity_poly.entity_id
_entity_poly.type
_entity_poly.pdbx_seq_one_letter_code
_entity_poly.pdbx_strand_id
1 'polypeptide(L)' 'MGALKNRDFIYKGLQFHLNDSKYHNEFTPKYLLMFWNDSFGYWQEQIHVGSKKEALAYIRECEKSHCRMFA' A
#
# COMPACT_ATOMS: atom_id res chain seq x y z
N MET A 1 -8.06 7.25 -18.98
CA MET A 1 -7.92 7.22 -17.51
C MET A 1 -8.78 6.07 -17.00
N GLY A 2 -8.16 4.95 -16.67
CA GLY A 2 -8.89 3.77 -16.17
C GLY A 2 -9.48 4.06 -14.79
N ALA A 3 -10.70 3.60 -14.54
CA ALA A 3 -11.35 3.75 -13.25
C ALA A 3 -10.42 3.25 -12.14
N LEU A 4 -10.15 4.10 -11.14
CA LEU A 4 -9.50 3.70 -9.90
C LEU A 4 -10.27 2.49 -9.36
N LYS A 5 -9.61 1.34 -9.22
CA LYS A 5 -10.22 0.20 -8.55
C LYS A 5 -10.55 0.68 -7.13
N ASN A 6 -11.62 0.19 -6.51
CA ASN A 6 -12.10 0.63 -5.17
C ASN A 6 -11.03 0.49 -4.04
N ARG A 7 -9.85 -0.05 -4.35
CA ARG A 7 -8.73 -0.30 -3.46
C ARG A 7 -7.50 0.56 -3.77
N ASP A 8 -7.54 1.35 -4.83
CA ASP A 8 -6.53 2.35 -5.14
C ASP A 8 -6.77 3.58 -4.27
N PHE A 9 -5.70 4.21 -3.81
CA PHE A 9 -5.79 5.49 -3.11
C PHE A 9 -4.52 6.32 -3.31
N ILE A 10 -4.70 7.64 -3.29
CA ILE A 10 -3.59 8.59 -3.36
C ILE A 10 -3.28 9.10 -1.95
N TYR A 11 -2.00 9.13 -1.60
CA TYR A 11 -1.50 9.78 -0.40
C TYR A 11 -0.33 10.69 -0.76
N LYS A 12 -0.48 12.01 -0.55
CA LYS A 12 0.54 13.03 -0.87
C LYS A 12 1.10 12.93 -2.31
N GLY A 13 0.21 12.67 -3.28
CA GLY A 13 0.60 12.56 -4.70
C GLY A 13 1.13 11.19 -5.12
N LEU A 14 1.33 10.28 -4.16
CA LEU A 14 1.80 8.92 -4.43
C LEU A 14 0.63 7.95 -4.49
N GLN A 15 0.69 7.02 -5.45
CA GLN A 15 -0.38 6.06 -5.69
C GLN A 15 -0.12 4.74 -4.94
N PHE A 16 -1.14 4.26 -4.24
CA PHE A 16 -1.12 3.02 -3.48
C PHE A 16 -2.28 2.12 -3.89
N HIS A 17 -2.10 0.82 -3.71
CA HIS A 17 -3.10 -0.21 -3.97
C HIS A 17 -3.14 -1.21 -2.81
N LEU A 18 -4.34 -1.58 -2.38
CA LEU A 18 -4.53 -2.72 -1.48
C LEU A 18 -4.86 -3.96 -2.31
N ASN A 19 -3.85 -4.79 -2.54
CA ASN A 19 -4.05 -6.08 -3.18
C ASN A 19 -4.62 -7.09 -2.18
N ASP A 20 -5.45 -8.03 -2.64
CA ASP A 20 -5.90 -9.10 -1.74
C ASP A 20 -4.71 -10.00 -1.39
N SER A 21 -4.50 -10.23 -0.10
CA SER A 21 -3.55 -11.24 0.34
C SER A 21 -4.10 -12.61 -0.08
N LYS A 22 -3.32 -13.33 -0.89
CA LYS A 22 -3.68 -14.66 -1.43
C LYS A 22 -3.99 -15.69 -0.33
N TYR A 23 -3.60 -15.42 0.92
CA TYR A 23 -3.67 -16.36 2.04
C TYR A 23 -4.37 -15.78 3.29
N HIS A 24 -5.33 -14.86 3.10
CA HIS A 24 -6.02 -14.28 4.26
C HIS A 24 -7.01 -15.26 4.93
N ASN A 25 -6.90 -15.40 6.25
CA ASN A 25 -7.85 -16.05 7.14
C ASN A 25 -8.13 -15.10 8.32
N GLU A 26 -8.87 -15.53 9.34
CA GLU A 26 -9.22 -14.69 10.49
C GLU A 26 -8.01 -14.21 11.32
N PHE A 27 -6.85 -14.86 11.17
CA PHE A 27 -5.60 -14.57 11.88
C PHE A 27 -4.53 -13.92 10.99
N THR A 28 -4.74 -13.80 9.67
CA THR A 28 -3.73 -13.25 8.75
C THR A 28 -4.19 -11.96 8.08
N PRO A 29 -3.25 -11.04 7.76
CA PRO A 29 -3.61 -9.75 7.19
C PRO A 29 -4.33 -9.90 5.84
N LYS A 30 -5.41 -9.12 5.69
CA LYS A 30 -6.32 -9.20 4.54
C LYS A 30 -5.71 -8.67 3.25
N TYR A 31 -4.87 -7.65 3.34
CA TYR A 31 -4.34 -6.94 2.19
C TYR A 31 -2.82 -6.94 2.17
N LEU A 32 -2.26 -6.89 0.97
CA LEU A 32 -0.88 -6.50 0.71
C LEU A 32 -0.90 -5.04 0.22
N LEU A 33 -0.28 -4.15 0.99
CA LEU A 33 -0.08 -2.77 0.59
C LEU A 33 0.97 -2.72 -0.52
N MET A 34 0.60 -2.15 -1.66
CA MET A 34 1.47 -1.90 -2.79
C MET A 34 1.58 -0.40 -3.03
N PHE A 35 2.76 0.04 -3.43
CA PHE A 35 3.09 1.41 -3.83
C PHE A 35 3.41 1.41 -5.33
N TRP A 36 2.91 2.39 -6.08
CA TRP A 36 3.28 2.57 -7.48
C TRP A 36 4.61 3.29 -7.57
N ASN A 37 5.64 2.59 -8.04
CA ASN A 37 6.96 3.16 -8.23
C ASN A 37 7.08 3.76 -9.64
N ASP A 38 6.94 5.08 -9.75
CA ASP A 38 7.00 5.80 -11.02
C ASP A 38 8.35 5.68 -11.73
N SER A 39 9.45 5.53 -10.99
CA SER A 39 10.80 5.41 -11.56
C SER A 39 10.97 4.14 -12.40
N PHE A 40 10.28 3.06 -12.01
CA PHE A 40 10.39 1.76 -12.67
C PHE A 40 9.08 1.28 -13.33
N GLY A 41 7.98 2.01 -13.16
CA GLY A 41 6.68 1.71 -13.78
C GLY A 41 6.03 0.41 -13.29
N TYR A 42 6.18 0.07 -12.00
CA TYR A 42 5.56 -1.14 -11.43
C TYR A 42 5.04 -0.93 -10.01
N TRP A 43 4.14 -1.83 -9.60
CA TRP A 43 3.63 -1.91 -8.23
C TRP A 43 4.61 -2.65 -7.32
N GLN A 44 5.20 -1.93 -6.37
CA GLN A 44 6.13 -2.48 -5.39
C GLN A 44 5.39 -2.88 -4.11
N GLU A 45 5.56 -4.13 -3.70
CA GLU A 45 5.02 -4.67 -2.46
C GLU A 45 5.71 -4.02 -1.25
N GLN A 46 4.92 -3.66 -0.23
CA GLN A 46 5.42 -3.02 0.99
C GLN A 46 5.24 -3.95 2.19
N ILE A 47 4.02 -4.01 2.71
CA ILE A 47 3.70 -4.80 3.91
C ILE A 47 2.29 -5.38 3.82
N HIS A 48 2.07 -6.41 4.62
CA HIS A 48 0.74 -6.96 4.86
C HIS A 48 -0.01 -6.14 5.91
N VAL A 49 -1.28 -5.81 5.65
CA VAL A 49 -2.14 -5.00 6.53
C VAL A 49 -3.54 -5.60 6.63
N GLY A 50 -4.17 -5.48 7.79
CA GLY A 50 -5.56 -5.91 8.02
C GLY A 50 -6.58 -4.96 7.40
N SER A 51 -6.23 -3.68 7.25
CA SER A 51 -7.16 -2.65 6.79
C SER A 51 -6.48 -1.46 6.09
N LYS A 52 -7.28 -0.64 5.39
CA LYS A 52 -6.83 0.65 4.84
C LYS A 52 -6.35 1.62 5.93
N LYS A 53 -6.94 1.54 7.14
CA LYS A 53 -6.54 2.37 8.28
C LYS A 53 -5.12 2.04 8.72
N GLU A 54 -4.78 0.75 8.79
CA GLU A 54 -3.42 0.29 9.09
C GLU A 54 -2.42 0.68 8.00
N ALA A 55 -2.77 0.54 6.71
CA ALA A 55 -1.93 1.03 5.62
C ALA A 55 -1.58 2.51 5.78
N LEU A 56 -2.58 3.37 6.08
CA LEU A 56 -2.35 4.78 6.29
C LEU A 56 -1.51 5.07 7.54
N ALA A 57 -1.66 4.29 8.61
CA ALA A 57 -0.82 4.40 9.80
C ALA A 57 0.65 4.09 9.46
N TYR A 58 0.89 2.99 8.76
CA TYR A 58 2.22 2.60 8.30
C TYR A 58 2.87 3.66 7.39
N ILE A 59 2.14 4.20 6.43
CA ILE A 59 2.64 5.26 5.54
C ILE A 59 3.06 6.50 6.34
N ARG A 60 2.25 6.91 7.33
CA ARG A 60 2.56 8.06 8.21
C ARG A 60 3.77 7.81 9.10
N GLU A 61 3.93 6.58 9.60
CA GLU A 61 5.12 6.21 10.39
C GLU A 61 6.37 6.24 9.53
N CYS A 62 6.30 5.66 8.33
CA CYS A 62 7.39 5.61 7.37
C CYS A 62 7.88 6.98 6.91
N GLU A 63 6.98 7.96 6.83
CA GLU A 63 7.34 9.36 6.60
C GLU A 63 8.20 9.93 7.74
N LYS A 64 7.86 9.62 8.99
CA LYS A 64 8.61 10.11 10.15
C LYS A 64 9.99 9.46 10.29
N SER A 65 10.11 8.20 9.89
CA SER A 65 11.31 7.39 10.12
C SER A 65 12.20 7.22 8.88
N HIS A 66 11.90 7.89 7.76
CA HIS A 66 12.63 7.75 6.49
C HIS A 66 12.72 6.28 6.03
N CYS A 67 11.61 5.55 6.13
CA CYS A 67 11.57 4.16 5.69
C CYS A 67 11.80 4.04 4.17
N ARG A 68 12.30 2.87 3.75
CA ARG A 68 12.60 2.50 2.35
C ARG A 68 11.44 2.63 1.33
N MET A 69 10.23 2.98 1.77
CA MET A 69 9.10 3.22 0.86
C MET A 69 9.35 4.41 -0.10
N PHE A 70 10.15 5.39 0.33
CA PHE A 70 10.41 6.62 -0.43
C PHE A 70 11.90 6.80 -0.81
N ALA A 71 12.73 5.77 -0.61
CA ALA A 71 14.17 5.80 -0.88
C ALA A 71 14.50 5.27 -2.27
#